data_AF-A0A2N0MCR3-F1
#
_entry.id   AF-A0A2N0MCR3-F1
#
_cell.length_a   1.000
_cell.length_b   1.000
_cell.length_c   1.000
_cell.angle_alpha   90.00
_cell.angle_beta   90.00
_cell.angle_gamma   90.00
#
_symmetry.space_group_name_H-M   'P 1'
#
loop_
_entity.id
_entity.type
_entity.pdbx_description
1 polymer ?
#
loop_
_entity_poly.entity_id
_entity_poly.type
_entity_poly.pdbx_seq_one_letter_code
_entity_poly.pdbx_strand_id
1 'polypeptide(L)'
;MATLTRGSSLEIQVNPAQLPVGVTGMQAMAAKMWIPFIAMGFMIVMAAFIYGLVNSSVTSDYFQFSKEAREAAGTGTALATQKAFIASTAVWLPSFKFLGMGMILGGVTFLLATILGSLRTGGGRVQQALGVPVTLINPPMTATLFPMIMMMGTMVLIVSLIVAIALATTTYGYWNHSIATQLNPAVEGSALLQSLATINSVSAWLAPFKFVGIALLLTGIGLALTTIIRVLRWQSERLWDILN
;
A
#
# COMPACT_ATOMS: atom_id res chain seq x y z
N MET A 1 43.52 -9.74 -11.93
CA MET A 1 43.28 -8.53 -11.13
C MET A 1 42.48 -7.57 -12.00
N ALA A 2 41.28 -7.18 -11.60
CA ALA A 2 40.43 -6.27 -12.37
C ALA A 2 40.88 -4.82 -12.14
N THR A 3 41.39 -4.18 -13.19
CA THR A 3 41.77 -2.76 -13.16
C THR A 3 40.51 -1.92 -13.33
N LEU A 4 40.05 -1.33 -12.22
CA LEU A 4 39.01 -0.30 -12.24
C LEU A 4 39.66 1.02 -12.67
N THR A 5 39.62 1.33 -13.97
CA THR A 5 39.96 2.68 -14.45
C THR A 5 38.86 3.64 -14.00
N ARG A 6 39.21 4.52 -13.05
CA ARG A 6 38.34 5.53 -12.44
C ARG A 6 37.94 6.58 -13.50
N GLY A 7 36.83 6.34 -14.19
CA GLY A 7 35.99 7.41 -14.74
C GLY A 7 35.47 8.29 -13.60
N SER A 8 34.88 9.45 -13.92
CA SER A 8 34.28 10.34 -12.92
C SER A 8 33.44 9.54 -11.90
N SER A 9 33.35 9.98 -10.64
CA SER A 9 32.83 9.20 -9.48
C SER A 9 31.40 8.61 -9.61
N LEU A 10 30.76 8.79 -10.76
CA LEU A 10 29.39 8.40 -11.09
C LEU A 10 29.30 7.25 -12.12
N GLU A 11 30.41 6.82 -12.73
CA GLU A 11 30.43 5.85 -13.82
C GLU A 11 31.03 4.49 -13.42
N ILE A 12 30.43 3.40 -13.92
CA ILE A 12 31.03 2.06 -13.92
C ILE A 12 31.23 1.62 -15.38
N GLN A 13 32.48 1.36 -15.77
CA GLN A 13 32.79 0.62 -17.00
C GLN A 13 32.54 -0.87 -16.76
N VAL A 14 31.70 -1.48 -17.59
CA VAL A 14 31.38 -2.91 -17.52
C VAL A 14 32.05 -3.62 -18.68
N ASN A 15 32.87 -4.64 -18.39
CA ASN A 15 33.53 -5.43 -19.42
C ASN A 15 32.47 -6.20 -20.25
N PRO A 16 32.44 -6.06 -21.59
CA PRO A 16 31.45 -6.73 -22.43
C PRO A 16 31.40 -8.26 -22.27
N ALA A 17 32.50 -8.90 -21.84
CA ALA A 17 32.58 -10.34 -21.60
C ALA A 17 31.93 -10.83 -20.28
N GLN A 18 31.57 -9.92 -19.36
CA GLN A 18 30.97 -10.26 -18.04
C GLN A 18 29.45 -10.10 -18.01
N LEU A 19 28.83 -10.00 -19.17
CA LEU A 19 27.40 -9.81 -19.28
C LEU A 19 26.68 -11.17 -19.35
N PRO A 20 25.48 -11.23 -18.78
CA PRO A 20 24.39 -10.51 -19.40
C PRO A 20 24.30 -9.11 -18.83
N VAL A 21 23.84 -8.16 -19.65
CA VAL A 21 23.21 -6.93 -19.15
C VAL A 21 21.89 -7.42 -18.56
N GLY A 22 22.00 -8.14 -17.44
CA GLY A 22 20.97 -8.98 -16.87
C GLY A 22 20.12 -8.14 -15.95
N VAL A 23 18.83 -8.42 -15.97
CA VAL A 23 17.87 -7.95 -14.98
C VAL A 23 18.45 -8.28 -13.59
N THR A 24 18.69 -7.28 -12.74
CA THR A 24 19.15 -7.58 -11.37
C THR A 24 18.09 -8.40 -10.64
N GLY A 25 18.46 -9.16 -9.60
CA GLY A 25 17.49 -9.99 -8.86
C GLY A 25 16.25 -9.20 -8.37
N MET A 26 16.46 -7.96 -7.94
CA MET A 26 15.37 -7.04 -7.56
C MET A 26 14.49 -6.61 -8.74
N GLN A 27 15.07 -6.40 -9.93
CA GLN A 27 14.30 -6.05 -11.12
C GLN A 27 13.52 -7.25 -11.67
N ALA A 28 14.09 -8.46 -11.60
CA ALA A 28 13.39 -9.69 -11.97
C ALA A 28 12.21 -9.99 -11.03
N MET A 29 12.37 -9.71 -9.73
CA MET A 29 11.28 -9.76 -8.76
C MET A 29 10.20 -8.74 -9.11
N ALA A 30 10.55 -7.46 -9.31
CA ALA A 30 9.58 -6.42 -9.65
C ALA A 30 8.79 -6.74 -10.94
N ALA A 31 9.47 -7.26 -11.97
CA ALA A 31 8.85 -7.67 -13.22
C ALA A 31 7.80 -8.79 -13.06
N LYS A 32 7.94 -9.62 -12.04
CA LYS A 32 6.98 -10.70 -11.72
C LYS A 32 5.89 -10.24 -10.76
N MET A 33 6.18 -9.29 -9.88
CA MET A 33 5.27 -8.91 -8.78
C MET A 33 4.26 -7.82 -9.14
N TRP A 34 4.48 -7.02 -10.19
CA TRP A 34 3.57 -5.92 -10.51
C TRP A 34 2.14 -6.39 -10.87
N ILE A 35 1.98 -7.43 -11.71
CA ILE A 35 0.65 -7.96 -12.09
C ILE A 35 -0.10 -8.49 -10.87
N PRO A 36 0.46 -9.41 -10.05
CA PRO A 36 -0.22 -9.89 -8.87
C PRO A 36 -0.64 -8.78 -7.91
N PHE A 37 0.23 -7.78 -7.68
CA PHE A 37 -0.09 -6.67 -6.77
C PHE A 37 -1.27 -5.82 -7.26
N ILE A 38 -1.28 -5.44 -8.55
CA ILE A 38 -2.39 -4.68 -9.12
C ILE A 38 -3.68 -5.51 -9.08
N ALA A 39 -3.62 -6.78 -9.50
CA ALA A 39 -4.78 -7.66 -9.53
C ALA A 39 -5.38 -7.87 -8.13
N MET A 40 -4.54 -8.18 -7.13
CA MET A 40 -4.98 -8.33 -5.74
C MET A 40 -5.56 -7.03 -5.19
N GLY A 41 -4.88 -5.91 -5.42
CA GLY A 41 -5.38 -4.61 -4.97
C GLY A 41 -6.74 -4.25 -5.58
N PHE A 42 -6.92 -4.51 -6.87
CA PHE A 42 -8.21 -4.32 -7.54
C PHE A 42 -9.30 -5.26 -6.99
N MET A 43 -8.98 -6.55 -6.79
CA MET A 43 -9.92 -7.51 -6.19
C MET A 43 -10.35 -7.08 -4.78
N ILE A 44 -9.44 -6.57 -3.96
CA ILE A 44 -9.75 -6.04 -2.62
C ILE A 44 -10.73 -4.86 -2.70
N VAL A 45 -10.48 -3.91 -3.61
CA VAL A 45 -11.38 -2.75 -3.78
C VAL A 45 -12.76 -3.20 -4.26
N MET A 46 -12.83 -4.15 -5.19
CA MET A 46 -14.10 -4.73 -5.65
C MET A 46 -14.84 -5.46 -4.53
N ALA A 47 -14.15 -6.28 -3.74
CA ALA A 47 -14.73 -6.93 -2.57
C ALA A 47 -15.24 -5.92 -1.55
N ALA A 48 -14.50 -4.83 -1.30
CA ALA A 48 -14.92 -3.77 -0.40
C ALA A 48 -16.15 -3.00 -0.92
N PHE A 49 -16.29 -2.87 -2.24
CA PHE A 49 -17.49 -2.30 -2.86
C PHE A 49 -18.72 -3.20 -2.65
N ILE A 50 -18.59 -4.51 -2.90
CA ILE A 50 -19.65 -5.50 -2.66
C ILE A 50 -20.07 -5.50 -1.19
N TYR A 51 -19.10 -5.54 -0.26
CA TYR A 51 -19.39 -5.42 1.18
C TYR A 51 -20.11 -4.12 1.53
N GLY A 52 -19.78 -3.01 0.84
CA GLY A 52 -20.49 -1.74 0.96
C GLY A 52 -21.97 -1.84 0.57
N LEU A 53 -22.28 -2.56 -0.52
CA LEU A 53 -23.67 -2.79 -0.95
C LEU A 53 -24.46 -3.63 0.08
N VAL A 54 -23.84 -4.69 0.60
CA VAL A 54 -24.45 -5.52 1.67
C VAL A 54 -24.70 -4.67 2.91
N ASN A 55 -23.72 -3.88 3.34
CA ASN A 55 -23.86 -2.98 4.48
C ASN A 55 -24.95 -1.92 4.26
N SER A 56 -25.11 -1.42 3.03
CA SER A 56 -26.18 -0.49 2.66
C SER A 56 -27.56 -1.13 2.83
N SER A 57 -27.74 -2.37 2.38
CA SER A 57 -28.99 -3.12 2.56
C SER A 57 -29.31 -3.29 4.04
N VAL A 58 -28.36 -3.79 4.83
CA VAL A 58 -28.53 -3.99 6.28
C VAL A 58 -28.83 -2.68 7.00
N THR A 59 -28.19 -1.58 6.57
CA THR A 59 -28.45 -0.24 7.12
C THR A 59 -29.88 0.21 6.80
N SER A 60 -30.34 0.01 5.57
CA SER A 60 -31.72 0.32 5.17
C SER A 60 -32.72 -0.44 6.05
N ASP A 61 -32.56 -1.76 6.18
CA ASP A 61 -33.44 -2.60 6.98
C ASP A 61 -33.45 -2.18 8.45
N TYR A 62 -32.27 -1.88 9.01
CA TYR A 62 -32.14 -1.40 10.38
C TYR A 62 -32.94 -0.11 10.61
N PHE A 63 -32.86 0.86 9.70
CA PHE A 63 -33.52 2.16 9.86
C PHE A 63 -35.00 2.19 9.48
N GLN A 64 -35.61 1.08 9.05
CA GLN A 64 -37.06 0.98 8.92
C GLN A 64 -37.79 0.96 10.27
N PHE A 65 -37.07 0.62 11.35
CA PHE A 65 -37.62 0.55 12.70
C PHE A 65 -37.53 1.90 13.42
N SER A 66 -38.50 2.15 14.32
CA SER A 66 -38.48 3.35 15.15
C SER A 66 -37.21 3.40 16.01
N LYS A 67 -36.81 4.61 16.42
CA LYS A 67 -35.61 4.80 17.25
C LYS A 67 -35.72 4.01 18.56
N GLU A 68 -36.90 4.02 19.17
CA GLU A 68 -37.19 3.36 20.44
C GLU A 68 -36.99 1.85 20.31
N ALA A 69 -37.51 1.24 19.23
CA ALA A 69 -37.33 -0.18 18.95
C ALA A 69 -35.84 -0.55 18.72
N ARG A 70 -35.10 0.32 18.02
CA ARG A 70 -33.67 0.13 17.73
C ARG A 70 -32.80 0.24 18.98
N GLU A 71 -33.12 1.17 19.88
CA GLU A 71 -32.35 1.40 21.10
C GLU A 71 -32.70 0.42 22.22
N ALA A 72 -33.94 -0.10 22.26
CA ALA A 72 -34.37 -1.12 23.21
C ALA A 72 -33.98 -2.55 22.82
N ALA A 73 -33.44 -2.76 21.61
CA ALA A 73 -33.08 -4.07 21.10
C ALA A 73 -32.05 -4.77 21.99
N GLY A 74 -32.45 -5.89 22.61
CA GLY A 74 -31.59 -6.69 23.47
C GLY A 74 -30.49 -7.43 22.72
N THR A 75 -29.46 -7.87 23.46
CA THR A 75 -28.34 -8.67 22.92
C THR A 75 -28.82 -9.90 22.15
N GLY A 76 -28.25 -10.13 20.97
CA GLY A 76 -28.57 -11.29 20.13
C GLY A 76 -29.85 -11.17 19.31
N THR A 77 -30.63 -10.10 19.49
CA THR A 77 -31.76 -9.81 18.60
C THR A 77 -31.29 -9.41 17.20
N ALA A 78 -32.13 -9.61 16.19
CA ALA A 78 -31.82 -9.20 14.81
C ALA A 78 -31.45 -7.71 14.71
N LEU A 79 -32.13 -6.84 15.45
CA LEU A 79 -31.84 -5.40 15.45
C LEU A 79 -30.48 -5.07 16.09
N ALA A 80 -30.13 -5.71 17.20
CA ALA A 80 -28.84 -5.52 17.85
C ALA A 80 -27.68 -6.04 16.97
N THR A 81 -27.85 -7.20 16.33
CA THR A 81 -26.84 -7.77 15.43
C THR A 81 -26.67 -6.94 14.15
N GLN A 82 -27.75 -6.38 13.59
CA GLN A 82 -27.69 -5.42 12.48
C GLN A 82 -26.89 -4.17 12.88
N LYS A 83 -27.17 -3.57 14.05
CA LYS A 83 -26.41 -2.41 14.55
C LYS A 83 -24.93 -2.75 14.74
N ALA A 84 -24.64 -3.90 15.34
CA ALA A 84 -23.29 -4.39 15.55
C ALA A 84 -22.54 -4.61 14.22
N PHE A 85 -23.20 -5.21 13.23
CA PHE A 85 -22.65 -5.40 11.89
C PHE A 85 -22.32 -4.08 11.20
N ILE A 86 -23.24 -3.10 11.24
CA ILE A 86 -23.06 -1.77 10.63
C ILE A 86 -21.87 -1.05 11.26
N ALA A 87 -21.83 -1.00 12.60
CA ALA A 87 -20.78 -0.30 13.32
C ALA A 87 -19.42 -0.99 13.15
N SER A 88 -19.37 -2.31 13.22
CA SER A 88 -18.15 -3.10 12.99
C SER A 88 -17.61 -2.89 11.56
N THR A 89 -18.49 -2.93 10.56
CA THR A 89 -18.13 -2.71 9.15
C THR A 89 -17.55 -1.31 8.92
N ALA A 90 -18.10 -0.28 9.56
CA ALA A 90 -17.57 1.08 9.47
C ALA A 90 -16.13 1.20 9.97
N VAL A 91 -15.69 0.32 10.88
CA VAL A 91 -14.35 0.34 11.47
C VAL A 91 -13.31 -0.32 10.56
N TRP A 92 -13.55 -1.56 10.09
CA TRP A 92 -12.52 -2.31 9.35
C TRP A 92 -12.51 -2.03 7.84
N LEU A 93 -13.67 -1.77 7.24
CA LEU A 93 -13.81 -1.64 5.80
C LEU A 93 -12.93 -0.53 5.20
N PRO A 94 -12.74 0.64 5.85
CA PRO A 94 -11.80 1.65 5.36
C PRO A 94 -10.36 1.12 5.27
N SER A 95 -9.83 0.45 6.30
CA SER A 95 -8.46 -0.07 6.27
C SER A 95 -8.28 -1.11 5.16
N PHE A 96 -9.31 -1.93 4.92
CA PHE A 96 -9.31 -2.89 3.82
C PHE A 96 -9.25 -2.21 2.44
N LYS A 97 -10.03 -1.15 2.22
CA LYS A 97 -9.96 -0.33 0.99
C LYS A 97 -8.57 0.29 0.80
N PHE A 98 -8.00 0.83 1.87
CA PHE A 98 -6.68 1.44 1.84
C PHE A 98 -5.58 0.43 1.52
N LEU A 99 -5.65 -0.80 2.05
CA LEU A 99 -4.74 -1.86 1.65
C LEU A 99 -4.86 -2.17 0.15
N GLY A 100 -6.09 -2.29 -0.38
CA GLY A 100 -6.32 -2.52 -1.81
C GLY A 100 -5.72 -1.43 -2.69
N MET A 101 -5.97 -0.16 -2.37
CA MET A 101 -5.35 0.99 -3.04
C MET A 101 -3.82 0.95 -2.90
N GLY A 102 -3.31 0.61 -1.72
CA GLY A 102 -1.88 0.52 -1.47
C GLY A 102 -1.19 -0.59 -2.28
N MET A 103 -1.88 -1.71 -2.52
CA MET A 103 -1.38 -2.78 -3.39
C MET A 103 -1.40 -2.38 -4.86
N ILE A 104 -2.41 -1.63 -5.33
CA ILE A 104 -2.43 -1.05 -6.69
C ILE A 104 -1.23 -0.12 -6.87
N LEU A 105 -1.02 0.82 -5.95
CA LEU A 105 0.14 1.73 -5.97
C LEU A 105 1.46 0.97 -5.86
N GLY A 106 1.51 -0.07 -5.02
CA GLY A 106 2.62 -1.02 -4.91
C GLY A 106 2.98 -1.66 -6.25
N GLY A 107 1.98 -2.17 -6.96
CA GLY A 107 2.12 -2.74 -8.28
C GLY A 107 2.61 -1.72 -9.31
N VAL A 108 2.11 -0.48 -9.28
CA VAL A 108 2.61 0.61 -10.12
C VAL A 108 4.09 0.87 -9.86
N THR A 109 4.54 0.87 -8.61
CA THR A 109 5.97 1.06 -8.31
C THR A 109 6.83 -0.10 -8.77
N PHE A 110 6.36 -1.35 -8.66
CA PHE A 110 7.06 -2.49 -9.24
C PHE A 110 7.18 -2.36 -10.76
N LEU A 111 6.12 -1.90 -11.44
CA LEU A 111 6.14 -1.63 -12.87
C LEU A 111 7.19 -0.55 -13.23
N LEU A 112 7.25 0.55 -12.46
CA LEU A 112 8.27 1.59 -12.64
C LEU A 112 9.69 1.05 -12.46
N ALA A 113 9.90 0.15 -11.48
CA ALA A 113 11.19 -0.50 -11.27
C ALA A 113 11.57 -1.42 -12.46
N THR A 114 10.61 -2.10 -13.06
CA THR A 114 10.81 -2.88 -14.30
C THR A 114 11.18 -1.97 -15.48
N ILE A 115 10.46 -0.85 -15.66
CA ILE A 115 10.77 0.14 -16.69
C ILE A 115 12.20 0.65 -16.52
N LEU A 116 12.60 1.01 -15.29
CA LEU A 116 13.96 1.45 -14.99
C LEU A 116 15.02 0.39 -15.36
N GLY A 117 14.74 -0.89 -15.09
CA GLY A 117 15.62 -1.99 -15.50
C GLY A 117 15.75 -2.12 -17.00
N SER A 118 14.62 -2.08 -17.73
CA SER A 118 14.61 -2.11 -19.19
C SER A 118 15.34 -0.92 -19.82
N LEU A 119 15.21 0.28 -19.24
CA LEU A 119 15.94 1.45 -19.71
C LEU A 119 17.45 1.29 -19.53
N ARG A 120 17.92 0.87 -18.34
CA ARG A 120 19.35 0.67 -18.07
C ARG A 120 19.97 -0.40 -18.98
N THR A 121 19.27 -1.52 -19.16
CA THR A 121 19.73 -2.61 -20.04
C THR A 121 19.70 -2.20 -21.51
N GLY A 122 18.66 -1.48 -21.95
CA GLY A 122 18.53 -0.95 -23.30
C GLY A 122 19.66 0.01 -23.68
N GLY A 123 19.96 1.00 -22.83
CA GLY A 123 21.07 1.94 -23.08
C GLY A 123 22.44 1.26 -23.14
N GLY A 124 22.66 0.19 -22.37
CA GLY A 124 23.88 -0.61 -22.46
C GLY A 124 24.00 -1.36 -23.80
N ARG A 125 22.89 -1.92 -24.30
CA ARG A 125 22.86 -2.60 -25.61
C ARG A 125 23.10 -1.64 -26.78
N VAL A 126 22.63 -0.40 -26.68
CA VAL A 126 22.92 0.63 -27.70
C VAL A 126 24.42 0.95 -27.74
N GLN A 127 25.06 1.12 -26.58
CA GLN A 127 26.51 1.31 -26.51
C GLN A 127 27.29 0.13 -27.14
N GLN A 128 26.86 -1.12 -26.89
CA GLN A 128 27.46 -2.30 -27.52
C GLN A 128 27.31 -2.30 -29.04
N ALA A 129 26.14 -1.95 -29.54
CA ALA A 129 25.87 -1.90 -30.97
C ALA A 129 26.72 -0.83 -31.68
N LEU A 130 27.07 0.24 -30.98
CA LEU A 130 27.99 1.28 -31.47
C LEU A 130 29.47 0.91 -31.32
N GLY A 131 29.79 -0.30 -30.83
CA GLY A 131 31.16 -0.78 -30.66
C GLY A 131 31.95 -0.08 -29.56
N VAL A 132 31.29 0.69 -28.68
CA VAL A 132 31.94 1.40 -27.58
C VAL A 132 31.84 0.62 -26.26
N PRO A 133 32.80 0.82 -25.33
CA PRO A 133 32.73 0.22 -24.00
C PRO A 133 31.43 0.60 -23.27
N VAL A 134 30.74 -0.39 -22.70
CA VAL A 134 29.50 -0.16 -21.96
C VAL A 134 29.80 0.51 -20.63
N THR A 135 29.33 1.74 -20.52
CA THR A 135 29.30 2.51 -19.28
C THR A 135 27.89 2.51 -18.72
N LEU A 136 27.75 2.38 -17.41
CA LEU A 136 26.49 2.53 -16.70
C LEU A 136 26.64 3.54 -15.57
N ILE A 137 25.60 4.34 -15.36
CA ILE A 137 25.51 5.20 -14.18
C ILE A 137 25.41 4.33 -12.90
N ASN A 138 26.13 4.72 -11.87
CA ASN A 138 25.93 4.21 -10.51
C ASN A 138 24.46 4.38 -10.09
N PRO A 139 23.85 3.39 -9.40
CA PRO A 139 22.48 3.54 -8.91
C PRO A 139 22.39 4.76 -7.99
N PRO A 140 21.53 5.76 -8.29
CA PRO A 140 21.37 6.91 -7.40
C PRO A 140 20.75 6.45 -6.07
N MET A 141 20.96 7.19 -4.97
CA MET A 141 20.37 6.86 -3.66
C MET A 141 18.84 6.72 -3.71
N THR A 142 18.18 7.44 -4.61
CA THR A 142 16.74 7.32 -4.82
C THR A 142 16.32 5.92 -5.27
N ALA A 143 17.20 5.21 -6.02
CA ALA A 143 16.98 3.84 -6.49
C ALA A 143 17.04 2.79 -5.38
N THR A 144 17.79 3.06 -4.31
CA THR A 144 17.86 2.16 -3.14
C THR A 144 16.81 2.50 -2.09
N LEU A 145 16.41 3.77 -2.01
CA LEU A 145 15.45 4.24 -1.02
C LEU A 145 13.99 3.92 -1.38
N PHE A 146 13.61 4.02 -2.67
CA PHE A 146 12.22 3.83 -3.06
C PHE A 146 11.64 2.45 -2.69
N PRO A 147 12.34 1.30 -2.84
CA PRO A 147 11.78 0.00 -2.47
C PRO A 147 11.57 -0.12 -0.96
N MET A 148 12.47 0.45 -0.15
CA MET A 148 12.34 0.44 1.31
C MET A 148 11.11 1.24 1.76
N ILE A 149 10.95 2.46 1.25
CA ILE A 149 9.80 3.32 1.56
C ILE A 149 8.49 2.66 1.12
N MET A 150 8.48 2.01 -0.05
CA MET A 150 7.32 1.27 -0.52
C MET A 150 6.95 0.12 0.41
N MET A 151 7.92 -0.70 0.82
CA MET A 151 7.69 -1.79 1.77
C MET A 151 7.14 -1.25 3.09
N MET A 152 7.72 -0.17 3.62
CA MET A 152 7.20 0.48 4.83
C MET A 152 5.75 0.94 4.65
N GLY A 153 5.41 1.57 3.53
CA GLY A 153 4.04 1.98 3.22
C GLY A 153 3.07 0.81 3.22
N THR A 154 3.41 -0.30 2.55
CA THR A 154 2.58 -1.50 2.53
C THR A 154 2.43 -2.13 3.92
N MET A 155 3.51 -2.18 4.71
CA MET A 155 3.48 -2.73 6.06
C MET A 155 2.59 -1.92 6.99
N VAL A 156 2.65 -0.58 6.91
CA VAL A 156 1.76 0.31 7.66
C VAL A 156 0.29 0.02 7.34
N LEU A 157 -0.06 -0.20 6.06
CA LEU A 157 -1.43 -0.54 5.66
C LEU A 157 -1.87 -1.92 6.14
N ILE A 158 -0.98 -2.92 6.12
CA ILE A 158 -1.25 -4.25 6.67
C ILE A 158 -1.51 -4.17 8.18
N VAL A 159 -0.64 -3.48 8.92
CA VAL A 159 -0.81 -3.25 10.37
C VAL A 159 -2.12 -2.52 10.64
N SER A 160 -2.44 -1.50 9.84
CA SER A 160 -3.71 -0.78 9.95
C SER A 160 -4.91 -1.71 9.78
N LEU A 161 -4.87 -2.64 8.83
CA LEU A 161 -5.95 -3.62 8.65
C LEU A 161 -6.06 -4.57 9.84
N ILE A 162 -4.94 -5.10 10.34
CA ILE A 162 -4.93 -6.01 11.50
C ILE A 162 -5.57 -5.33 12.71
N VAL A 163 -5.15 -4.10 13.01
CA VAL A 163 -5.71 -3.32 14.12
C VAL A 163 -7.19 -3.05 13.89
N ALA A 164 -7.61 -2.73 12.66
CA ALA A 164 -9.01 -2.46 12.35
C ALA A 164 -9.89 -3.72 12.50
N ILE A 165 -9.40 -4.89 12.14
CA ILE A 165 -10.10 -6.18 12.33
C ILE A 165 -10.24 -6.48 13.82
N ALA A 166 -9.17 -6.31 14.60
CA ALA A 166 -9.23 -6.48 16.05
C ALA A 166 -10.21 -5.49 16.71
N LEU A 167 -10.22 -4.23 16.27
CA LEU A 167 -11.17 -3.24 16.77
C LEU A 167 -12.61 -3.56 16.35
N ALA A 168 -12.81 -4.14 15.17
CA ALA A 168 -14.11 -4.52 14.66
C ALA A 168 -14.78 -5.63 15.48
N THR A 169 -14.02 -6.57 16.07
CA THR A 169 -14.57 -7.57 16.97
C THR A 169 -15.05 -6.94 18.29
N THR A 170 -14.26 -6.03 18.88
CA THR A 170 -14.67 -5.25 20.06
C THR A 170 -15.90 -4.38 19.75
N THR A 171 -15.92 -3.74 18.58
CA THR A 171 -17.03 -2.89 18.12
C THR A 171 -18.31 -3.72 17.95
N TYR A 172 -18.22 -4.90 17.35
CA TYR A 172 -19.37 -5.79 17.22
C TYR A 172 -19.89 -6.21 18.60
N GLY A 173 -19.00 -6.64 19.50
CA GLY A 173 -19.38 -7.01 20.87
C GLY A 173 -20.05 -5.88 21.63
N TYR A 174 -19.51 -4.66 21.54
CA TYR A 174 -20.06 -3.48 22.19
C TYR A 174 -21.47 -3.15 21.67
N TRP A 175 -21.66 -3.07 20.35
CA TRP A 175 -22.92 -2.67 19.75
C TRP A 175 -24.00 -3.76 19.71
N ASN A 176 -23.66 -5.01 20.03
CA ASN A 176 -24.64 -6.09 20.25
C ASN A 176 -25.26 -6.05 21.67
N HIS A 177 -25.46 -4.85 22.21
CA HIS A 177 -26.12 -4.60 23.49
C HIS A 177 -27.24 -3.58 23.30
N SER A 178 -28.22 -3.65 24.19
CA SER A 178 -29.29 -2.65 24.23
C SER A 178 -28.70 -1.28 24.58
N ILE A 179 -28.97 -0.30 23.72
CA ILE A 179 -28.51 1.07 23.92
C ILE A 179 -29.21 1.65 25.16
N ALA A 180 -30.54 1.46 25.25
CA ALA A 180 -31.36 2.05 26.29
C ALA A 180 -31.11 1.44 27.68
N THR A 181 -30.90 0.12 27.76
CA THR A 181 -30.88 -0.59 29.05
C THR A 181 -29.49 -1.05 29.49
N GLN A 182 -28.48 -1.03 28.61
CA GLN A 182 -27.13 -1.50 28.94
C GLN A 182 -26.04 -0.49 28.61
N LEU A 183 -26.03 0.10 27.42
CA LEU A 183 -24.94 1.02 27.01
C LEU A 183 -25.05 2.39 27.67
N ASN A 184 -26.22 3.04 27.59
CA ASN A 184 -26.43 4.37 28.18
C ASN A 184 -26.32 4.37 29.72
N PRO A 185 -26.88 3.40 30.46
CA PRO A 185 -26.75 3.36 31.92
C PRO A 185 -25.44 2.69 32.39
N ALA A 186 -24.47 2.45 31.51
CA ALA A 186 -23.21 1.80 31.88
C ALA A 186 -22.47 2.60 32.96
N VAL A 187 -22.13 1.94 34.06
CA VAL A 187 -21.45 2.56 35.20
C VAL A 187 -19.95 2.74 34.93
N GLU A 188 -19.35 3.70 35.64
CA GLU A 188 -17.92 3.94 35.62
C GLU A 188 -17.12 2.67 35.95
N GLY A 189 -16.02 2.45 35.24
CA GLY A 189 -15.18 1.26 35.38
C GLY A 189 -15.72 0.00 34.72
N SER A 190 -16.94 0.00 34.18
CA SER A 190 -17.51 -1.17 33.49
C SER A 190 -16.75 -1.55 32.22
N ALA A 191 -16.79 -2.85 31.88
CA ALA A 191 -16.18 -3.37 30.64
C ALA A 191 -16.77 -2.74 29.37
N LEU A 192 -18.03 -2.28 29.41
CA LEU A 192 -18.68 -1.58 28.29
C LEU A 192 -18.05 -0.22 28.03
N LEU A 193 -17.81 0.58 29.08
CA LEU A 193 -17.14 1.87 28.94
C LEU A 193 -15.67 1.71 28.54
N GLN A 194 -14.98 0.68 29.03
CA GLN A 194 -13.63 0.35 28.57
C GLN A 194 -13.62 0.02 27.07
N SER A 195 -14.57 -0.80 26.61
CA SER A 195 -14.72 -1.13 25.17
C SER A 195 -14.98 0.13 24.34
N LEU A 196 -15.86 1.03 24.80
CA LEU A 196 -16.12 2.31 24.14
C LEU A 196 -14.87 3.20 24.10
N ALA A 197 -14.10 3.26 25.19
CA ALA A 197 -12.85 4.01 25.24
C ALA A 197 -11.83 3.46 24.23
N THR A 198 -11.68 2.13 24.14
CA THR A 198 -10.82 1.48 23.13
C THR A 198 -11.31 1.80 21.71
N ILE A 199 -12.61 1.68 21.43
CA ILE A 199 -13.20 1.97 20.11
C ILE A 199 -12.87 3.40 19.69
N ASN A 200 -13.12 4.38 20.56
CA ASN A 200 -12.89 5.79 20.24
C ASN A 200 -11.41 6.13 20.11
N SER A 201 -10.59 5.69 21.07
CA SER A 201 -9.15 5.96 21.09
C SER A 201 -8.44 5.35 19.88
N VAL A 202 -8.70 4.08 19.58
CA VAL A 202 -8.07 3.39 18.44
C VAL A 202 -8.56 3.97 17.11
N SER A 203 -9.86 4.23 16.97
CA SER A 203 -10.39 4.83 15.73
C SER A 203 -9.77 6.20 15.43
N ALA A 204 -9.50 7.00 16.47
CA ALA A 204 -8.96 8.35 16.32
C ALA A 204 -7.58 8.38 15.64
N TRP A 205 -6.65 7.52 16.05
CA TRP A 205 -5.30 7.49 15.45
C TRP A 205 -5.22 6.57 14.23
N LEU A 206 -6.12 5.59 14.09
CA LEU A 206 -6.12 4.67 12.95
C LEU A 206 -6.39 5.41 11.63
N ALA A 207 -7.20 6.48 11.67
CA ALA A 207 -7.47 7.33 10.52
C ALA A 207 -6.18 7.96 9.93
N PRO A 208 -5.42 8.80 10.65
CA PRO A 208 -4.16 9.36 10.15
C PRO A 208 -3.11 8.29 9.86
N PHE A 209 -3.08 7.17 10.61
CA PHE A 209 -2.13 6.09 10.37
C PHE A 209 -2.25 5.46 8.97
N LYS A 210 -3.47 5.31 8.44
CA LYS A 210 -3.71 4.87 7.04
C LYS A 210 -3.12 5.84 6.03
N PHE A 211 -3.25 7.14 6.27
CA PHE A 211 -2.71 8.17 5.39
C PHE A 211 -1.18 8.18 5.40
N VAL A 212 -0.54 7.88 6.52
CA VAL A 212 0.92 7.67 6.56
C VAL A 212 1.34 6.54 5.60
N GLY A 213 0.61 5.42 5.61
CA GLY A 213 0.86 4.31 4.68
C GLY A 213 0.78 4.74 3.21
N ILE A 214 -0.27 5.46 2.83
CA ILE A 214 -0.44 5.99 1.46
C ILE A 214 0.63 7.02 1.11
N ALA A 215 0.96 7.93 2.02
CA ALA A 215 1.97 8.96 1.81
C ALA A 215 3.35 8.33 1.54
N LEU A 216 3.71 7.26 2.26
CA LEU A 216 4.93 6.50 2.00
C LEU A 216 4.91 5.88 0.59
N LEU A 217 3.80 5.26 0.17
CA LEU A 217 3.70 4.69 -1.18
C LEU A 217 3.84 5.76 -2.28
N LEU A 218 3.14 6.88 -2.14
CA LEU A 218 3.23 7.99 -3.09
C LEU A 218 4.64 8.60 -3.12
N THR A 219 5.30 8.71 -1.97
CA THR A 219 6.71 9.14 -1.88
C THR A 219 7.63 8.15 -2.62
N GLY A 220 7.41 6.84 -2.45
CA GLY A 220 8.13 5.80 -3.18
C GLY A 220 7.97 5.94 -4.70
N ILE A 221 6.76 6.22 -5.19
CA ILE A 221 6.50 6.49 -6.61
C ILE A 221 7.29 7.74 -7.08
N GLY A 222 7.24 8.84 -6.32
CA GLY A 222 7.99 10.06 -6.64
C GLY A 222 9.50 9.83 -6.74
N LEU A 223 10.07 9.03 -5.85
CA LEU A 223 11.49 8.65 -5.88
C LEU A 223 11.83 7.75 -7.07
N ALA A 224 10.95 6.81 -7.43
CA ALA A 224 11.11 5.96 -8.61
C ALA A 224 11.13 6.80 -9.89
N LEU A 225 10.19 7.74 -10.03
CA LEU A 225 10.13 8.66 -11.18
C LEU A 225 11.36 9.58 -11.24
N THR A 226 11.80 10.12 -10.11
CA THR A 226 13.04 10.93 -10.03
C THR A 226 14.25 10.13 -10.49
N THR A 227 14.31 8.85 -10.13
CA THR A 227 15.37 7.93 -10.57
C THR A 227 15.33 7.71 -12.08
N ILE A 228 14.15 7.49 -12.65
CA ILE A 228 13.97 7.32 -14.11
C ILE A 228 14.44 8.55 -14.86
N ILE A 229 14.06 9.76 -14.44
CA ILE A 229 14.49 11.02 -15.07
C ILE A 229 16.02 11.14 -15.08
N ARG A 230 16.68 10.85 -13.95
CA ARG A 230 18.16 10.91 -13.85
C ARG A 230 18.84 9.92 -14.80
N VAL A 231 18.33 8.69 -14.88
CA VAL A 231 18.88 7.66 -15.77
C VAL A 231 18.69 8.05 -17.24
N LEU A 232 17.51 8.55 -17.62
CA LEU A 232 17.24 8.98 -18.99
C LEU A 232 18.13 10.14 -19.43
N ARG A 233 18.32 11.16 -18.57
CA ARG A 233 19.21 12.30 -18.87
C ARG A 233 20.64 11.84 -19.11
N TRP A 234 21.17 11.02 -18.20
CA TRP A 234 22.53 10.48 -18.34
C TRP A 234 22.68 9.63 -19.61
N GLN A 235 21.70 8.78 -19.93
CA GLN A 235 21.73 7.99 -21.16
C GLN A 235 21.71 8.87 -22.41
N SER A 236 20.94 9.96 -22.41
CA SER A 236 20.91 10.91 -23.51
C SER A 236 22.25 11.61 -23.69
N GLU A 237 22.84 12.15 -22.62
CA GLU A 237 24.15 12.82 -22.64
C GLU A 237 25.22 11.86 -23.17
N ARG A 238 25.24 10.62 -22.65
CA ARG A 238 26.20 9.61 -23.08
C ARG A 238 26.09 9.27 -24.57
N LEU A 239 24.88 9.22 -25.12
CA LEU A 239 24.68 8.97 -26.55
C LEU A 239 25.20 10.14 -27.40
N TRP A 240 24.97 11.38 -26.97
CA TRP A 240 25.53 12.55 -27.65
C TRP A 240 27.06 12.56 -27.63
N ASP A 241 27.69 12.16 -26.51
CA ASP A 241 29.15 12.04 -26.41
C ASP A 241 29.75 10.95 -27.29
N ILE A 242 28.98 9.93 -27.66
CA ILE A 242 29.43 8.83 -28.53
C ILE A 242 29.28 9.21 -30.01
N LEU A 243 28.27 10.00 -30.35
CA LEU A 243 27.95 10.36 -31.73
C LEU A 243 28.71 11.59 -32.26
N ASN A 244 29.19 12.45 -31.35
CA ASN A 244 30.05 13.59 -31.67
C ASN A 244 31.52 13.21 -31.63
#